data_AF-A0A659URT0-F1
#
_entry.id   AF-A0A659URT0-F1
#
_cell.length_a   1.000
_cell.length_b   1.000
_cell.length_c   1.000
_cell.angle_alpha   90.00
_cell.angle_beta   90.00
_cell.angle_gamma   90.00
#
_symmetry.space_group_name_H-M   'P 1'
#
loop_
_entity.id
_entity.type
_entity.pdbx_description
1 polymer ?
#
loop_
_entity_poly.entity_id
_entity_poly.type
_entity_poly.pdbx_seq_one_letter_code
_entity_poly.pdbx_strand_id
1 'polypeptide(L)'
;VRSPLKQANELATNNYNFTEMSLRNSEVVRAMGMIDGLIRRWGRDRNLALRRQAEASDRAALMSGLIRFLRLTMQSLILGLGAYLVIERQITGGTMFAASLLLGRGLQPVEQIVGLWRSLILARAALARVEKLVDGGARNERAFNLPKPSGTISVEQVSFAILSQQKVLLREVSFRLEAGEALGIVGPSGAGKSTLARHLAGV
;
A
#
# COMPACT_ATOMS: atom_id res chain seq x y z
N VAL A 1 17.72 -4.71 -6.86
CA VAL A 1 17.35 -3.37 -7.39
C VAL A 1 15.84 -3.18 -7.23
N ARG A 2 15.36 -2.21 -6.44
CA ARG A 2 13.90 -2.00 -6.24
C ARG A 2 13.27 -1.52 -7.55
N SER A 3 12.18 -2.15 -8.00
CA SER A 3 11.45 -1.73 -9.21
C SER A 3 10.97 -0.28 -9.06
N PRO A 4 11.17 0.59 -10.07
CA PRO A 4 10.67 1.98 -10.07
C PRO A 4 9.17 2.07 -9.76
N LEU A 5 8.40 1.08 -10.21
CA LEU A 5 6.96 0.96 -9.96
C LEU A 5 6.64 0.78 -8.47
N LYS A 6 7.48 0.01 -7.75
CA LYS A 6 7.32 -0.22 -6.31
C LYS A 6 7.57 1.08 -5.52
N GLN A 7 8.62 1.82 -5.88
CA GLN A 7 8.94 3.11 -5.25
C GLN A 7 7.85 4.15 -5.51
N ALA A 8 7.34 4.23 -6.76
CA ALA A 8 6.23 5.12 -7.10
C ALA A 8 4.99 4.82 -6.26
N ASN A 9 4.66 3.54 -6.08
CA ASN A 9 3.52 3.12 -5.29
C ASN A 9 3.69 3.42 -3.79
N GLU A 10 4.89 3.19 -3.22
CA GLU A 10 5.21 3.56 -1.83
C GLU A 10 5.06 5.07 -1.59
N LEU A 11 5.59 5.90 -2.49
CA LEU A 11 5.46 7.36 -2.40
C LEU A 11 4.01 7.83 -2.52
N ALA A 12 3.23 7.21 -3.41
CA ALA A 12 1.81 7.52 -3.57
C ALA A 12 1.00 7.18 -2.30
N THR A 13 1.26 6.03 -1.67
CA THR A 13 0.61 5.66 -0.40
C THR A 13 0.97 6.63 0.73
N ASN A 14 2.24 7.02 0.85
CA ASN A 14 2.65 7.99 1.86
C ASN A 14 1.97 9.35 1.66
N ASN A 15 1.84 9.80 0.41
CA ASN A 15 1.15 11.05 0.06
C ASN A 15 -0.36 10.97 0.37
N TYR A 16 -1.00 9.81 0.15
CA TYR A 16 -2.39 9.58 0.53
C TYR A 16 -2.59 9.65 2.04
N ASN A 17 -1.76 8.94 2.82
CA ASN A 17 -1.80 8.98 4.28
C ASN A 17 -1.58 10.39 4.83
N PHE A 18 -0.67 11.14 4.22
CA PHE A 18 -0.44 12.55 4.56
C PHE A 18 -1.68 13.41 4.32
N THR A 19 -2.40 13.17 3.22
CA THR A 19 -3.64 13.88 2.87
C THR A 19 -4.75 13.56 3.87
N GLU A 20 -4.96 12.28 4.20
CA GLU A 20 -5.89 11.83 5.23
C GLU A 20 -5.61 12.48 6.59
N MET A 21 -4.36 12.45 7.05
CA MET A 21 -3.94 13.10 8.30
C MET A 21 -4.21 14.61 8.27
N SER A 22 -4.04 15.25 7.12
CA SER A 22 -4.26 16.69 6.96
C SER A 22 -5.75 17.05 6.96
N LEU A 23 -6.60 16.22 6.35
CA LEU A 23 -8.05 16.40 6.33
C LEU A 23 -8.66 16.19 7.71
N ARG A 24 -8.22 15.15 8.43
CA ARG A 24 -8.66 14.85 9.80
C ARG A 24 -8.33 15.97 10.80
N ASN A 25 -7.28 16.76 10.53
CA ASN A 25 -6.86 17.91 11.35
C ASN A 25 -7.07 19.26 10.64
N SER A 26 -8.04 19.33 9.72
CA SER A 26 -8.22 20.49 8.84
C SER A 26 -8.50 21.80 9.58
N GLU A 27 -9.18 21.75 10.74
CA GLU A 27 -9.43 22.92 11.58
C GLU A 27 -8.13 23.56 12.09
N VAL A 28 -7.17 22.74 12.57
CA VAL A 28 -5.87 23.21 13.05
C VAL A 28 -5.04 23.76 11.89
N VAL A 29 -5.04 23.06 10.75
CA VAL A 29 -4.35 23.50 9.53
C VAL A 29 -4.86 24.86 9.07
N ARG A 30 -6.17 25.10 9.15
CA ARG A 30 -6.81 26.36 8.79
C ARG A 30 -6.51 27.46 9.81
N ALA A 31 -6.62 27.16 11.11
CA ALA A 31 -6.34 28.10 12.19
C ALA A 31 -4.88 28.59 12.18
N MET A 32 -3.94 27.72 11.83
CA MET A 32 -2.51 28.02 11.76
C MET A 32 -2.06 28.61 10.42
N GLY A 33 -2.96 28.81 9.45
CA GLY A 33 -2.62 29.35 8.12
C GLY A 33 -1.68 28.44 7.31
N MET A 34 -1.64 27.13 7.61
CA MET A 34 -0.63 26.21 7.08
C MET A 34 -0.94 25.67 5.68
N ILE A 35 -2.09 26.03 5.10
CA ILE A 35 -2.61 25.47 3.85
C ILE A 35 -1.58 25.55 2.72
N ASP A 36 -0.98 26.71 2.48
CA ASP A 36 -0.02 26.91 1.38
C ASP A 36 1.29 26.12 1.58
N GLY A 37 1.72 25.95 2.83
CA GLY A 37 2.88 25.13 3.18
C GLY A 37 2.60 23.64 2.94
N LEU A 38 1.42 23.18 3.35
CA LEU A 38 0.96 21.81 3.13
C LEU A 38 0.82 21.50 1.65
N ILE A 39 0.17 22.36 0.87
CA ILE A 39 -0.03 22.17 -0.58
C ILE A 39 1.32 22.10 -1.30
N ARG A 40 2.28 22.97 -0.95
CA ARG A 40 3.62 22.93 -1.55
C ARG A 40 4.37 21.64 -1.23
N ARG A 41 4.31 21.16 0.01
CA ARG A 41 4.92 19.89 0.41
C ARG A 41 4.24 18.70 -0.28
N TRP A 42 2.92 18.65 -0.21
CA TRP A 42 2.10 17.65 -0.87
C TRP A 42 2.39 17.56 -2.37
N GLY A 43 2.45 18.71 -3.04
CA GLY A 43 2.75 18.80 -4.47
C GLY A 43 4.14 18.29 -4.82
N ARG A 44 5.15 18.54 -3.98
CA ARG A 44 6.51 18.01 -4.17
C ARG A 44 6.53 16.48 -4.11
N ASP A 45 5.92 15.91 -3.06
CA ASP A 45 5.90 14.46 -2.84
C ASP A 45 5.07 13.75 -3.93
N ARG A 46 3.94 14.34 -4.32
CA ARG A 46 3.07 13.91 -5.42
C ARG A 46 3.82 13.92 -6.76
N ASN A 47 4.55 15.00 -7.06
CA ASN A 47 5.32 15.12 -8.29
C ASN A 47 6.45 14.09 -8.38
N LEU A 48 7.12 13.79 -7.26
CA LEU A 48 8.13 12.73 -7.23
C LEU A 48 7.51 11.36 -7.51
N ALA A 49 6.36 11.04 -6.90
CA ALA A 49 5.63 9.81 -7.17
C ALA A 49 5.21 9.70 -8.65
N LEU A 50 4.67 10.78 -9.21
CA LEU A 50 4.24 10.85 -10.62
C LEU A 50 5.42 10.68 -11.58
N ARG A 51 6.58 11.32 -11.33
CA ARG A 51 7.78 11.14 -12.16
C ARG A 51 8.26 9.70 -12.19
N ARG A 52 8.33 9.04 -11.03
CA ARG A 52 8.74 7.62 -10.96
C ARG A 52 7.73 6.68 -11.61
N GLN A 53 6.44 7.02 -11.54
CA GLN A 53 5.40 6.28 -12.25
C GLN A 53 5.49 6.50 -13.76
N ALA A 54 5.78 7.72 -14.22
CA ALA A 54 5.99 8.05 -15.63
C ALA A 54 7.19 7.29 -16.21
N GLU A 55 8.36 7.34 -15.55
CA GLU A 55 9.55 6.58 -15.96
C GLU A 55 9.28 5.07 -16.09
N ALA A 56 8.52 4.50 -15.15
CA ALA A 56 8.13 3.09 -15.21
C ALA A 56 7.15 2.81 -16.36
N SER A 57 6.23 3.74 -16.63
CA SER A 57 5.26 3.65 -17.72
C SER A 57 5.91 3.80 -19.08
N ASP A 58 6.85 4.72 -19.24
CA ASP A 58 7.57 4.97 -20.50
C ASP A 58 8.39 3.75 -20.90
N ARG A 59 9.09 3.12 -19.94
CA ARG A 59 9.81 1.85 -20.19
C ARG A 59 8.86 0.74 -20.64
N ALA A 60 7.69 0.62 -19.99
CA ALA A 60 6.69 -0.37 -20.38
C ALA A 60 6.09 -0.06 -21.78
N ALA A 61 5.90 1.21 -22.10
CA ALA A 61 5.41 1.67 -23.40
C ALA A 61 6.43 1.42 -24.52
N LEU A 62 7.72 1.63 -24.27
CA LEU A 62 8.78 1.29 -25.21
C LEU A 62 8.83 -0.21 -25.49
N MET A 63 8.74 -1.05 -24.45
CA MET A 63 8.72 -2.51 -24.64
C MET A 63 7.49 -2.97 -25.44
N SER A 64 6.30 -2.47 -25.11
CA SER A 64 5.08 -2.83 -25.85
C SER A 64 5.10 -2.31 -27.28
N GLY A 65 5.65 -1.11 -27.51
CA GLY A 65 5.86 -0.54 -28.83
C GLY A 65 6.81 -1.38 -29.69
N LEU A 66 7.95 -1.82 -29.13
CA LEU A 66 8.92 -2.67 -29.83
C LEU A 66 8.31 -4.03 -30.21
N ILE A 67 7.55 -4.64 -29.30
CA ILE A 67 6.84 -5.90 -29.56
C ILE A 67 5.84 -5.74 -30.68
N ARG A 68 5.03 -4.67 -30.65
CA ARG A 68 4.05 -4.37 -31.71
C ARG A 68 4.74 -4.12 -33.06
N PHE A 69 5.84 -3.37 -33.07
CA PHE A 69 6.63 -3.13 -34.27
C PHE A 69 7.15 -4.44 -34.86
N LEU A 70 7.81 -5.27 -34.05
CA LEU A 70 8.34 -6.56 -34.48
C LEU A 70 7.22 -7.47 -35.04
N ARG A 71 6.05 -7.48 -34.41
CA ARG A 71 4.86 -8.22 -34.88
C ARG A 71 4.41 -7.76 -36.26
N LEU A 72 4.24 -6.46 -36.47
CA LEU A 72 3.81 -5.91 -37.76
C LEU A 72 4.83 -6.20 -38.87
N THR A 73 6.12 -6.06 -38.56
CA THR A 73 7.21 -6.39 -39.48
C THR A 73 7.21 -7.87 -39.84
N MET A 74 7.02 -8.75 -38.84
CA MET A 74 6.93 -10.20 -39.07
C MET A 74 5.70 -10.57 -39.91
N GLN A 75 4.54 -9.95 -39.69
CA GLN A 75 3.35 -10.13 -40.53
C GLN A 75 3.60 -9.72 -41.98
N SER A 76 4.26 -8.57 -42.20
CA SER A 76 4.62 -8.11 -43.54
C SER A 76 5.61 -9.06 -44.23
N LEU A 77 6.61 -9.56 -43.49
CA LEU A 77 7.59 -10.54 -43.99
C LEU A 77 6.93 -11.87 -44.38
N ILE A 78 5.99 -12.36 -43.57
CA ILE A 78 5.26 -13.60 -43.86
C ILE A 78 4.46 -13.46 -45.15
N LEU A 79 3.78 -12.32 -45.36
CA LEU A 79 3.04 -12.06 -46.59
C LEU A 79 3.99 -11.95 -47.80
N GLY A 80 5.12 -11.26 -47.65
CA GLY A 80 6.12 -11.11 -48.72
C GLY A 80 6.78 -12.43 -49.12
N LEU A 81 7.31 -13.20 -48.15
CA LEU A 81 7.92 -14.51 -48.39
C LEU A 81 6.90 -15.53 -48.86
N GLY A 82 5.68 -15.48 -48.30
CA GLY A 82 4.57 -16.32 -48.73
C GLY A 82 4.20 -16.09 -50.20
N ALA A 83 4.10 -14.82 -50.62
CA ALA A 83 3.85 -14.49 -52.01
C ALA A 83 4.96 -14.97 -52.95
N TYR A 84 6.23 -14.83 -52.53
CA TYR A 84 7.38 -15.33 -53.27
C TYR A 84 7.32 -16.87 -53.47
N LEU A 85 7.04 -17.63 -52.41
CA LEU A 85 6.93 -19.10 -52.48
C LEU A 85 5.73 -19.58 -53.31
N VAL A 86 4.65 -18.81 -53.36
CA VAL A 86 3.51 -19.09 -54.26
C VAL A 86 3.93 -18.92 -55.73
N ILE A 87 4.73 -17.88 -56.05
CA ILE A 87 5.26 -17.66 -57.41
C ILE A 87 6.18 -18.80 -57.83
N GLU A 88 7.03 -19.29 -56.94
CA GLU A 88 7.88 -20.47 -57.17
C GLU A 88 7.11 -21.80 -57.18
N ARG A 89 5.78 -21.78 -56.99
CA ARG A 89 4.90 -22.96 -56.95
C ARG A 89 5.24 -23.97 -55.84
N GLN A 90 5.94 -23.56 -54.79
CA GLN A 90 6.27 -24.41 -53.64
C GLN A 90 5.09 -24.56 -52.67
N ILE A 91 4.23 -23.53 -52.59
CA ILE A 91 3.06 -23.49 -51.71
C ILE A 91 1.82 -22.97 -52.48
N THR A 92 0.62 -23.23 -51.97
CA THR A 92 -0.61 -22.68 -52.55
C THR A 92 -0.99 -21.35 -51.90
N GLY A 93 -1.80 -20.52 -52.58
CA GLY A 93 -2.31 -19.29 -51.98
C GLY A 93 -3.10 -19.52 -50.68
N GLY A 94 -3.77 -20.67 -50.56
CA GLY A 94 -4.47 -21.08 -49.35
C GLY A 94 -3.53 -21.36 -48.17
N THR A 95 -2.40 -22.04 -48.40
CA THR A 95 -1.42 -22.30 -47.33
C THR A 95 -0.68 -21.04 -46.90
N MET A 96 -0.42 -20.10 -47.83
CA MET A 96 0.09 -18.76 -47.50
C MET A 96 -0.86 -18.03 -46.54
N PHE A 97 -2.16 -17.98 -46.88
CA PHE A 97 -3.16 -17.31 -46.05
C PHE A 97 -3.28 -17.98 -44.68
N ALA A 98 -3.34 -19.32 -44.62
CA ALA A 98 -3.41 -20.08 -43.38
C ALA A 98 -2.19 -19.84 -42.47
N ALA A 99 -0.97 -19.85 -43.02
CA ALA A 99 0.25 -19.58 -42.27
C ALA A 99 0.27 -18.16 -41.68
N SER A 100 -0.16 -17.16 -42.45
CA SER A 100 -0.22 -15.76 -42.00
C SER A 100 -1.25 -15.56 -40.87
N LEU A 101 -2.39 -16.23 -40.96
CA LEU A 101 -3.46 -16.17 -39.95
C LEU A 101 -3.02 -16.87 -38.65
N LEU A 102 -2.42 -18.06 -38.74
CA LEU A 102 -1.96 -18.83 -37.59
C LEU A 102 -0.86 -18.09 -36.82
N LEU A 103 0.13 -17.52 -37.52
CA LEU A 103 1.19 -16.75 -36.89
C LEU A 103 0.67 -15.45 -36.26
N GLY A 104 -0.26 -14.76 -36.94
CA GLY A 104 -0.91 -13.57 -36.41
C GLY A 104 -1.68 -13.85 -35.11
N ARG A 105 -2.39 -14.98 -35.03
CA ARG A 105 -3.13 -15.41 -33.83
C ARG A 105 -2.22 -16.00 -32.75
N GLY A 106 -1.12 -16.65 -33.13
CA GLY A 106 -0.17 -17.25 -32.18
C GLY A 106 0.62 -16.23 -31.36
N LEU A 107 0.88 -15.04 -31.91
CA LEU A 107 1.60 -13.97 -31.19
C LEU A 107 0.70 -13.16 -30.25
N GLN A 108 -0.62 -13.18 -30.44
CA GLN A 108 -1.57 -12.38 -29.66
C GLN A 108 -1.54 -12.69 -28.14
N PRO A 109 -1.50 -13.96 -27.68
CA PRO A 109 -1.40 -14.27 -26.25
C PRO A 109 -0.11 -13.75 -25.60
N VAL A 110 1.01 -13.78 -26.32
CA VAL A 110 2.30 -13.27 -25.82
C VAL A 110 2.20 -11.79 -25.48
N GLU A 111 1.54 -11.01 -26.34
CA GLU A 111 1.33 -9.58 -26.13
C GLU A 111 0.38 -9.29 -24.96
N GLN A 112 -0.68 -10.10 -24.81
CA GLN A 112 -1.59 -9.99 -23.68
C GLN A 112 -0.85 -10.21 -22.35
N ILE A 113 0.04 -11.20 -22.29
CA ILE A 113 0.86 -11.47 -21.09
C ILE A 113 1.77 -10.29 -20.76
N VAL A 114 2.43 -9.70 -21.76
CA VAL A 114 3.28 -8.51 -21.55
C VAL A 114 2.45 -7.32 -21.07
N GLY A 115 1.25 -7.11 -21.64
CA GLY A 115 0.33 -6.06 -21.19
C GLY A 115 -0.14 -6.25 -19.75
N LEU A 116 -0.38 -7.50 -19.33
CA LEU A 116 -0.81 -7.85 -17.97
C LEU A 116 0.32 -7.84 -16.94
N TRP A 117 1.58 -7.79 -17.36
CA TRP A 117 2.75 -7.86 -16.48
C TRP A 117 2.74 -6.78 -15.38
N ARG A 118 2.40 -5.54 -15.74
CA ARG A 118 2.28 -4.43 -14.78
C ARG A 118 1.19 -4.70 -13.73
N SER A 119 0.05 -5.24 -14.17
CA SER A 119 -1.09 -5.55 -13.28
C SER A 119 -0.70 -6.62 -12.26
N LEU A 120 0.00 -7.68 -12.69
CA LEU A 120 0.49 -8.73 -11.79
C LEU A 120 1.45 -8.21 -10.73
N ILE A 121 2.35 -7.28 -11.09
CA ILE A 121 3.27 -6.65 -10.13
C ILE A 121 2.50 -5.85 -9.08
N LEU A 122 1.50 -5.06 -9.50
CA LEU A 122 0.67 -4.27 -8.59
C LEU A 122 -0.16 -5.17 -7.66
N ALA A 123 -0.77 -6.24 -8.20
CA ALA A 123 -1.53 -7.21 -7.43
C ALA A 123 -0.66 -7.91 -6.37
N ARG A 124 0.54 -8.38 -6.74
CA ARG A 124 1.49 -8.97 -5.77
C ARG A 124 1.91 -7.97 -4.69
N ALA A 125 2.17 -6.72 -5.08
CA ALA A 125 2.52 -5.69 -4.10
C ALA A 125 1.36 -5.37 -3.15
N ALA A 126 0.11 -5.46 -3.62
CA ALA A 126 -1.08 -5.29 -2.78
C ALA A 126 -1.27 -6.47 -1.83
N LEU A 127 -1.12 -7.70 -2.32
CA LEU A 127 -1.21 -8.91 -1.50
C LEU A 127 -0.22 -8.90 -0.34
N ALA A 128 1.05 -8.57 -0.62
CA ALA A 128 2.08 -8.47 0.41
C ALA A 128 1.77 -7.43 1.50
N ARG A 129 1.00 -6.38 1.19
CA ARG A 129 0.55 -5.41 2.20
C ARG A 129 -0.57 -5.97 3.06
N VAL A 130 -1.49 -6.72 2.47
CA VAL A 130 -2.59 -7.38 3.18
C VAL A 130 -2.04 -8.45 4.11
N GLU A 131 -1.15 -9.31 3.63
CA GLU A 131 -0.47 -10.34 4.44
C GLU A 131 0.20 -9.71 5.66
N LYS A 132 0.97 -8.63 5.47
CA LYS A 132 1.61 -7.90 6.57
C LYS A 132 0.60 -7.33 7.59
N LEU A 133 -0.58 -6.91 7.14
CA LEU A 133 -1.62 -6.39 8.03
C LEU A 133 -2.29 -7.52 8.82
N VAL A 134 -2.51 -8.67 8.18
CA VAL A 134 -3.09 -9.87 8.80
C VAL A 134 -2.12 -10.45 9.83
N ASP A 135 -0.84 -10.59 9.49
CA ASP A 135 0.19 -11.13 10.38
C ASP A 135 0.57 -10.16 11.51
N GLY A 136 0.44 -8.85 11.28
CA GLY A 136 0.75 -7.81 12.27
C GLY A 136 -0.33 -7.61 13.34
N GLY A 137 -1.46 -8.29 13.22
CA GLY A 137 -2.55 -8.23 14.18
C GLY A 137 -2.26 -9.12 15.39
N ALA A 138 -1.65 -8.56 16.43
CA ALA A 138 -1.85 -9.09 17.77
C ALA A 138 -3.36 -9.02 18.05
N ARG A 139 -4.06 -10.13 17.77
CA ARG A 139 -5.39 -10.35 18.29
C ARG A 139 -5.26 -10.19 19.80
N ASN A 140 -6.14 -9.40 20.38
CA ASN A 140 -6.32 -9.34 21.81
C ASN A 140 -6.76 -10.76 22.23
N GLU A 141 -5.77 -11.60 22.53
CA GLU A 141 -6.00 -13.02 22.77
C GLU A 141 -6.72 -13.14 24.10
N ARG A 142 -7.96 -13.63 24.00
CA ARG A 142 -8.88 -14.06 25.05
C ARG A 142 -9.77 -12.95 25.61
N ALA A 143 -10.88 -12.72 24.92
CA ALA A 143 -12.09 -12.25 25.57
C ALA A 143 -12.57 -13.34 26.53
N PHE A 144 -12.23 -13.22 27.81
CA PHE A 144 -12.83 -14.04 28.85
C PHE A 144 -14.26 -13.57 29.09
N ASN A 145 -15.22 -14.51 29.18
CA ASN A 145 -16.53 -14.22 29.72
C ASN A 145 -16.39 -14.03 31.23
N LEU A 146 -16.08 -12.80 31.64
CA LEU A 146 -15.99 -12.43 33.04
C LEU A 146 -17.41 -12.35 33.64
N PRO A 147 -17.61 -12.82 34.89
CA PRO A 147 -18.85 -12.57 35.62
C PRO A 147 -19.04 -11.06 35.84
N LYS A 148 -20.26 -10.65 36.17
CA LYS A 148 -20.54 -9.24 36.47
C LYS A 148 -19.60 -8.76 37.59
N PRO A 149 -18.90 -7.62 37.41
CA PRO A 149 -17.95 -7.13 38.40
C PRO A 149 -18.67 -6.76 39.72
N SER A 150 -18.04 -7.08 40.86
CA SER A 150 -18.53 -6.74 42.20
C SER A 150 -18.37 -5.27 42.58
N GLY A 151 -17.70 -4.48 41.73
CA GLY A 151 -17.46 -3.04 41.94
C GLY A 151 -16.15 -2.71 42.66
N THR A 152 -15.40 -3.70 43.15
CA THR A 152 -14.08 -3.49 43.76
C THR A 152 -12.99 -3.45 42.68
N ILE A 153 -12.10 -2.46 42.75
CA ILE A 153 -10.95 -2.31 41.85
C ILE A 153 -9.66 -2.37 42.69
N SER A 154 -8.78 -3.34 42.42
CA SER A 154 -7.44 -3.41 43.00
C SER A 154 -6.41 -3.10 41.92
N VAL A 155 -5.51 -2.17 42.22
CA VAL A 155 -4.38 -1.79 41.36
C VAL A 155 -3.11 -2.08 42.15
N GLU A 156 -2.25 -2.94 41.61
CA GLU A 156 -1.09 -3.46 42.32
C GLU A 156 0.17 -3.23 41.48
N GLN A 157 1.06 -2.36 42.00
CA GLN A 157 2.38 -2.06 41.47
C GLN A 157 2.41 -1.75 39.96
N VAL A 158 1.39 -1.06 39.45
CA VAL A 158 1.28 -0.75 38.02
C VAL A 158 2.41 0.19 37.61
N SER A 159 3.22 -0.28 36.67
CA SER A 159 4.32 0.47 36.08
C SER A 159 4.15 0.50 34.56
N PHE A 160 4.28 1.69 33.99
CA PHE A 160 4.13 1.87 32.55
C PHE A 160 5.22 2.77 31.99
N ALA A 161 5.84 2.32 30.90
CA ALA A 161 6.89 3.03 30.21
C ALA A 161 6.60 3.11 28.71
N ILE A 162 6.86 4.29 28.13
CA ILE A 162 6.81 4.45 26.68
C ILE A 162 8.17 4.05 26.12
N LEU A 163 8.22 2.88 25.46
CA LEU A 163 9.44 2.30 24.87
C LEU A 163 10.15 3.28 23.91
N SER A 164 9.39 4.04 23.12
CA SER A 164 9.96 5.00 22.16
C SER A 164 10.64 6.21 22.80
N GLN A 165 10.36 6.51 24.06
CA GLN A 165 10.89 7.67 24.77
C GLN A 165 11.79 7.28 25.96
N GLN A 166 11.99 5.98 26.21
CA GLN A 166 12.67 5.44 27.40
C GLN A 166 12.21 6.11 28.71
N LYS A 167 10.95 6.52 28.77
CA LYS A 167 10.39 7.30 29.87
C LYS A 167 9.33 6.49 30.60
N VAL A 168 9.55 6.28 31.89
CA VAL A 168 8.57 5.67 32.79
C VAL A 168 7.56 6.74 33.22
N LEU A 169 6.28 6.53 32.91
CA LEU A 169 5.18 7.45 33.24
C LEU A 169 4.45 7.08 34.52
N LEU A 170 4.33 5.78 34.81
CA LEU A 170 3.76 5.26 36.06
C LEU A 170 4.82 4.39 36.72
N ARG A 171 5.06 4.59 38.01
CA ARG A 171 6.02 3.83 38.81
C ARG A 171 5.29 3.23 40.00
N GLU A 172 5.14 1.92 40.01
CA GLU A 172 4.66 1.12 41.14
C GLU A 172 3.38 1.67 41.78
N VAL A 173 2.42 2.09 40.96
CA VAL A 173 1.16 2.67 41.46
C VAL A 173 0.30 1.55 42.07
N SER A 174 -0.02 1.69 43.35
CA SER A 174 -0.86 0.74 44.08
C SER A 174 -1.98 1.46 44.83
N PHE A 175 -3.22 1.03 44.63
CA PHE A 175 -4.38 1.50 45.39
C PHE A 175 -5.54 0.51 45.25
N ARG A 176 -6.51 0.61 46.15
CA ARG A 176 -7.73 -0.19 46.15
C ARG A 176 -8.93 0.72 46.30
N LEU A 177 -9.99 0.42 45.54
CA LEU A 177 -11.28 1.11 45.58
C LEU A 177 -12.37 0.08 45.84
N GLU A 178 -13.18 0.35 46.86
CA GLU A 178 -14.37 -0.43 47.17
C GLU A 178 -15.59 0.07 46.37
N ALA A 179 -16.63 -0.76 46.31
CA ALA A 179 -17.85 -0.43 45.60
C ALA A 179 -18.51 0.83 46.20
N GLY A 180 -18.68 1.87 45.38
CA GLY A 180 -19.27 3.15 45.77
C GLY A 180 -18.25 4.24 46.14
N GLU A 181 -16.95 3.94 46.15
CA GLU A 181 -15.90 4.94 46.37
C GLU A 181 -15.57 5.73 45.09
N ALA A 182 -15.15 6.98 45.26
CA ALA A 182 -14.70 7.86 44.18
C ALA A 182 -13.22 8.24 44.37
N LEU A 183 -12.39 7.99 43.35
CA LEU A 183 -10.97 8.35 43.36
C LEU A 183 -10.72 9.66 42.59
N GLY A 184 -10.20 10.67 43.29
CA GLY A 184 -9.68 11.88 42.66
C GLY A 184 -8.18 11.75 42.33
N ILE A 185 -7.80 11.88 41.05
CA ILE A 185 -6.39 11.88 40.64
C ILE A 185 -5.95 13.32 40.34
N VAL A 186 -5.10 13.89 41.20
CA VAL A 186 -4.63 15.27 41.10
C VAL A 186 -3.11 15.32 40.91
N GLY A 187 -2.61 16.27 40.12
CA GLY A 187 -1.19 16.47 39.89
C GLY A 187 -0.89 17.36 38.67
N PRO A 188 0.38 17.76 38.47
CA PRO A 188 0.76 18.66 37.39
C PRO A 188 0.49 18.08 35.99
N SER A 189 0.42 18.94 34.97
CA SER A 189 0.26 18.50 33.58
C SER A 189 1.42 17.56 33.19
N GLY A 190 1.11 16.45 32.53
CA GLY A 190 2.11 15.44 32.14
C GLY A 190 2.52 14.43 33.22
N ALA A 191 1.95 14.47 34.42
CA ALA A 191 2.25 13.52 35.52
C ALA A 191 1.77 12.06 35.30
N GLY A 192 1.15 11.74 34.14
CA GLY A 192 0.68 10.38 33.85
C GLY A 192 -0.77 10.08 34.24
N LYS A 193 -1.53 11.06 34.74
CA LYS A 193 -2.95 10.90 35.16
C LYS A 193 -3.83 10.26 34.08
N SER A 194 -3.82 10.79 32.85
CA SER A 194 -4.59 10.24 31.73
C SER A 194 -4.06 8.87 31.28
N THR A 195 -2.76 8.60 31.48
CA THR A 195 -2.18 7.29 31.20
C THR A 195 -2.70 6.25 32.17
N LEU A 196 -2.75 6.56 33.47
CA LEU A 196 -3.36 5.69 34.49
C LEU A 196 -4.84 5.40 34.17
N ALA A 197 -5.61 6.43 33.81
CA ALA A 197 -7.02 6.26 33.45
C ALA A 197 -7.23 5.34 32.23
N ARG A 198 -6.39 5.45 31.19
CA ARG A 198 -6.46 4.55 30.01
C ARG A 198 -6.14 3.10 30.37
N HIS A 199 -5.13 2.89 31.23
CA HIS A 199 -4.78 1.55 31.70
C HIS A 199 -5.89 0.91 32.52
N LEU A 200 -6.56 1.67 33.38
CA LEU A 200 -7.73 1.19 34.12
C LEU A 200 -8.90 0.81 33.20
N ALA A 201 -9.05 1.51 32.07
CA ALA A 201 -10.07 1.21 31.06
C ALA A 201 -9.67 0.09 30.07
N GLY A 202 -8.43 -0.43 30.15
CA GLY A 202 -7.92 -1.45 29.24
C GLY A 202 -7.60 -0.94 27.83
N VAL A 203 -7.24 0.35 27.68
CA VAL A 203 -6.94 1.02 26.40
C VAL A 203 -5.47 1.41 26.27
#